data_AF-A0A954PS73-F1
#
_entry.id   AF-A0A954PS73-F1
#
_cell.length_a   1.000
_cell.length_b   1.000
_cell.length_c   1.000
_cell.angle_alpha   90.00
_cell.angle_beta   90.00
_cell.angle_gamma   90.00
#
_symmetry.space_group_name_H-M   'P 1'
#
loop_
_entity.id
_entity.type
_entity.pdbx_description
1 polymer ?
#
loop_
_entity_poly.entity_id
_entity_poly.type
_entity_poly.pdbx_seq_one_letter_code
_entity_poly.pdbx_strand_id
1 'polypeptide(L)'
;MFRLLNEFHFVRWHADYGDRRDEIRVQLKTESILSRAELAVKDPYERLRQYAGELLIWVRRENAAPYILALLNDETEFVRGETAGMLSQVRCDPCVARLIELARTDSSPFVRGCAASGLGGQNPVKSIPVLIEILDNDHEACDSGRTPSGCAATALDEMMETEWTQKRFDAGLRGLNPDGTDLTALREQSLLFLGHCQQRDEGK
;
A
#
# COMPACT_ATOMS: atom_id res chain seq x y z
N MET A 1 8.82 9.19 6.00
CA MET A 1 9.36 8.67 7.26
C MET A 1 9.86 9.75 8.24
N PHE A 2 10.67 10.75 7.83
CA PHE A 2 11.27 11.76 8.74
C PHE A 2 10.44 13.03 9.08
N ARG A 3 9.15 13.10 8.69
CA ARG A 3 8.28 14.29 8.89
C ARG A 3 6.88 13.96 9.43
N LEU A 4 6.61 12.68 9.71
CA LEU A 4 5.28 12.15 10.12
C LEU A 4 4.77 12.74 11.44
N LEU A 5 5.66 13.41 12.18
CA LEU A 5 5.57 13.64 13.60
C LEU A 5 6.12 15.00 14.04
N ASN A 6 6.78 15.77 13.16
CA ASN A 6 7.48 16.99 13.60
C ASN A 6 6.56 18.19 13.88
N GLU A 7 5.29 18.05 13.55
CA GLU A 7 4.23 18.99 13.86
C GLU A 7 2.98 18.11 14.06
N PHE A 8 2.54 17.87 15.29
CA PHE A 8 1.13 17.54 15.55
C PHE A 8 0.23 18.80 15.37
N HIS A 9 0.60 19.62 14.37
CA HIS A 9 -0.15 20.59 13.60
C HIS A 9 -0.44 20.04 12.17
N PHE A 10 -0.70 18.74 11.98
CA PHE A 10 -1.36 18.15 10.77
C PHE A 10 -0.84 18.64 9.39
N VAL A 11 0.45 18.98 9.30
CA VAL A 11 1.06 20.09 8.54
C VAL A 11 0.48 20.49 7.18
N ARG A 12 0.09 21.77 7.10
CA ARG A 12 -0.24 22.60 5.92
C ARG A 12 -1.60 22.35 5.26
N TRP A 13 -2.64 22.85 5.94
CA TRP A 13 -3.91 23.30 5.34
C TRP A 13 -3.64 24.31 4.22
N HIS A 14 -3.47 23.85 2.97
CA HIS A 14 -3.47 24.75 1.81
C HIS A 14 -4.83 25.45 1.72
N ALA A 15 -4.75 26.78 1.76
CA ALA A 15 -5.68 27.90 1.56
C ALA A 15 -7.22 27.75 1.39
N ASP A 16 -7.80 26.59 1.11
CA ASP A 16 -9.20 26.50 0.63
C ASP A 16 -10.24 26.00 1.65
N TYR A 17 -9.86 25.85 2.91
CA TYR A 17 -10.83 25.62 3.97
C TYR A 17 -11.30 26.98 4.53
N GLY A 18 -12.37 27.52 3.94
CA GLY A 18 -13.16 28.58 4.55
C GLY A 18 -13.73 28.18 5.93
N ASP A 19 -14.35 29.15 6.63
CA ASP A 19 -15.10 29.21 7.92
C ASP A 19 -15.02 28.08 8.99
N ARG A 20 -14.78 26.81 8.69
CA ARG A 20 -14.61 25.73 9.69
C ARG A 20 -13.23 25.67 10.34
N ARG A 21 -12.28 26.51 9.90
CA ARG A 21 -10.92 26.58 10.47
C ARG A 21 -10.92 26.84 11.97
N ASP A 22 -11.81 27.72 12.44
CA ASP A 22 -11.87 28.11 13.86
C ASP A 22 -12.58 27.07 14.73
N GLU A 23 -13.63 26.40 14.21
CA GLU A 23 -14.27 25.26 14.88
C GLU A 23 -13.29 24.09 15.07
N ILE A 24 -12.54 23.77 14.01
CA ILE A 24 -11.53 22.71 14.02
C ILE A 24 -10.39 23.04 14.99
N ARG A 25 -9.98 24.32 15.08
CA ARG A 25 -8.94 24.81 16.00
C ARG A 25 -9.36 24.75 17.47
N VAL A 26 -10.63 25.04 17.78
CA VAL A 26 -11.18 24.94 19.14
C VAL A 26 -11.31 23.47 19.56
N GLN A 27 -11.74 22.58 18.66
CA GLN A 27 -11.89 21.14 18.92
C GLN A 27 -10.55 20.40 19.08
N LEU A 28 -9.46 20.87 18.47
CA LEU A 28 -8.11 20.29 18.63
C LEU A 28 -7.57 20.41 20.07
N LYS A 29 -8.16 21.26 20.91
CA LYS A 29 -7.74 21.43 22.31
C LYS A 29 -8.35 20.39 23.27
N THR A 30 -9.33 19.59 22.83
CA THR A 30 -10.24 18.89 23.76
C THR A 30 -10.27 17.36 23.61
N GLU A 31 -9.78 16.79 22.50
CA GLU A 31 -9.78 15.33 22.25
C GLU A 31 -8.42 14.81 21.77
N SER A 32 -8.16 13.52 22.02
CA SER A 32 -6.98 12.80 21.50
C SER A 32 -6.96 12.83 19.97
N ILE A 33 -5.78 13.08 19.38
CA ILE A 33 -5.60 13.11 17.92
C ILE A 33 -6.05 11.81 17.23
N LEU A 34 -5.97 10.68 17.95
CA LEU A 34 -6.41 9.39 17.44
C LEU A 34 -7.93 9.33 17.28
N SER A 35 -8.69 9.81 18.27
CA SER A 35 -10.15 9.84 18.19
C SER A 35 -10.64 10.66 16.99
N ARG A 36 -9.91 11.72 16.64
CA ARG A 36 -10.20 12.53 15.45
C ARG A 36 -9.84 11.84 14.15
N ALA A 37 -8.71 11.14 14.10
CA ALA A 37 -8.36 10.34 12.92
C ALA A 37 -9.42 9.27 12.66
N GLU A 38 -9.94 8.63 13.72
CA GLU A 38 -11.02 7.64 13.62
C GLU A 38 -12.32 8.22 13.08
N LEU A 39 -12.62 9.49 13.36
CA LEU A 39 -13.75 10.20 12.75
C LEU A 39 -13.46 10.59 11.29
N ALA A 40 -12.24 11.05 11.02
CA ALA A 40 -11.83 11.60 9.73
C ALA A 40 -11.71 10.56 8.61
N VAL A 41 -11.66 9.25 8.90
CA VAL A 41 -11.77 8.19 7.85
C VAL A 41 -13.11 8.21 7.11
N LYS A 42 -14.12 8.95 7.59
CA LYS A 42 -15.42 9.16 6.93
C LYS A 42 -15.64 10.61 6.48
N ASP A 43 -14.60 11.42 6.47
CA ASP A 43 -14.70 12.83 6.11
C ASP A 43 -15.08 12.99 4.62
N PRO A 44 -15.91 13.98 4.23
CA PRO A 44 -16.24 14.22 2.83
C PRO A 44 -15.02 14.51 1.95
N TYR A 45 -13.92 15.00 2.51
CA TYR A 45 -12.70 15.28 1.76
C TYR A 45 -11.78 14.06 1.74
N GLU A 46 -11.57 13.51 0.54
CA GLU A 46 -10.72 12.33 0.30
C GLU A 46 -9.31 12.44 0.90
N ARG A 47 -8.71 13.64 0.87
CA ARG A 47 -7.37 13.88 1.44
C ARG A 47 -7.37 13.72 2.96
N LEU A 48 -8.44 14.16 3.63
CA LEU A 48 -8.56 13.99 5.08
C LEU A 48 -8.74 12.52 5.44
N ARG A 49 -9.50 11.76 4.65
CA ARG A 49 -9.62 10.30 4.80
C ARG A 49 -8.26 9.60 4.64
N GLN A 50 -7.47 9.97 3.63
CA GLN A 50 -6.13 9.43 3.40
C GLN A 50 -5.18 9.74 4.56
N TYR A 51 -5.09 10.99 5.01
CA TYR A 51 -4.18 11.36 6.12
C TYR A 51 -4.58 10.69 7.43
N ALA A 52 -5.88 10.57 7.68
CA ALA A 52 -6.40 9.85 8.84
C ALA A 52 -6.00 8.37 8.79
N GLY A 53 -6.16 7.74 7.64
CA GLY A 53 -5.72 6.38 7.37
C GLY A 53 -4.23 6.18 7.62
N GLU A 54 -3.42 7.04 7.03
CA GLU A 54 -1.96 7.00 7.17
C GLU A 54 -1.55 7.09 8.64
N LEU A 55 -2.09 8.06 9.39
CA LEU A 55 -1.82 8.20 10.81
C LEU A 55 -2.23 6.95 11.60
N LEU A 56 -3.41 6.40 11.33
CA LEU A 56 -3.91 5.21 12.02
C LEU A 56 -3.06 3.98 11.71
N ILE A 57 -2.62 3.79 10.46
CA ILE A 57 -1.71 2.70 10.05
C ILE A 57 -0.39 2.79 10.82
N TRP A 58 0.22 3.97 10.88
CA TRP A 58 1.51 4.15 11.54
C TRP A 58 1.45 4.04 13.06
N VAL A 59 0.38 4.57 13.68
CA VAL A 59 0.25 4.60 15.15
C VAL A 59 -0.34 3.31 15.71
N ARG A 60 -1.39 2.77 15.09
CA ARG A 60 -2.09 1.57 15.58
C ARG A 60 -1.52 0.26 15.05
N ARG A 61 -0.72 0.29 13.97
CA ARG A 61 -0.10 -0.89 13.35
C ARG A 61 -1.12 -2.02 13.12
N GLU A 62 -0.97 -3.15 13.79
CA GLU A 62 -1.86 -4.31 13.72
C GLU A 62 -3.31 -4.00 14.16
N ASN A 63 -3.51 -3.04 15.07
CA ASN A 63 -4.84 -2.60 15.50
C ASN A 63 -5.51 -1.64 14.51
N ALA A 64 -4.86 -1.30 13.40
CA ALA A 64 -5.42 -0.41 12.37
C ALA A 64 -6.34 -1.15 11.38
N ALA A 65 -6.41 -2.48 11.42
CA ALA A 65 -7.11 -3.30 10.42
C ALA A 65 -8.55 -2.84 10.09
N PRO A 66 -9.42 -2.48 11.06
CA PRO A 66 -10.76 -1.97 10.74
C PRO A 66 -10.75 -0.67 9.93
N TYR A 67 -9.81 0.23 10.21
CA TYR A 67 -9.67 1.51 9.51
C TYR A 67 -9.08 1.32 8.11
N ILE A 68 -8.08 0.44 8.00
CA ILE A 68 -7.50 0.06 6.71
C ILE A 68 -8.57 -0.54 5.82
N LEU A 69 -9.35 -1.50 6.32
CA LEU A 69 -10.44 -2.13 5.57
C LEU A 69 -11.49 -1.12 5.13
N ALA A 70 -11.83 -0.12 5.96
CA ALA A 70 -12.74 0.94 5.55
C ALA A 70 -12.20 1.73 4.36
N LEU A 71 -10.91 2.09 4.39
CA LEU A 71 -10.27 2.90 3.35
C LEU A 71 -9.96 2.10 2.06
N LEU A 72 -9.74 0.79 2.16
CA LEU A 72 -9.68 -0.10 0.99
C LEU A 72 -11.04 -0.25 0.28
N ASN A 73 -12.14 0.17 0.92
CA ASN A 73 -13.49 0.20 0.38
C ASN A 73 -13.97 1.63 0.08
N ASP A 74 -13.06 2.61 0.09
CA ASP A 74 -13.39 4.00 -0.15
C ASP A 74 -13.93 4.23 -1.56
N GLU A 75 -14.82 5.20 -1.73
CA GLU A 75 -15.37 5.57 -3.04
C GLU A 75 -14.30 6.15 -3.99
N THR A 76 -13.31 6.85 -3.42
CA THR A 76 -12.25 7.51 -4.18
C THR A 76 -11.12 6.52 -4.49
N GLU A 77 -10.79 6.37 -5.77
CA GLU A 77 -9.68 5.52 -6.23
C GLU A 77 -8.33 5.90 -5.58
N PHE A 78 -8.08 7.19 -5.38
CA PHE A 78 -6.87 7.70 -4.74
C PHE A 78 -6.74 7.17 -3.30
N VAL A 79 -7.82 7.21 -2.51
CA VAL A 79 -7.81 6.71 -1.12
C VAL A 79 -7.59 5.21 -1.08
N ARG A 80 -8.28 4.45 -1.97
CA ARG A 80 -8.09 2.99 -2.07
C ARG A 80 -6.65 2.65 -2.43
N GLY A 81 -6.11 3.28 -3.48
CA GLY A 81 -4.78 3.00 -4.01
C GLY A 81 -3.67 3.37 -3.03
N GLU A 82 -3.71 4.55 -2.42
CA GLU A 82 -2.72 4.94 -1.41
C GLU A 82 -2.75 3.99 -0.21
N THR A 83 -3.95 3.67 0.32
CA THR A 83 -4.10 2.73 1.44
C THR A 83 -3.53 1.36 1.09
N ALA A 84 -3.82 0.84 -0.12
CA ALA A 84 -3.31 -0.44 -0.58
C ALA A 84 -1.77 -0.44 -0.70
N GLY A 85 -1.19 0.63 -1.26
CA GLY A 85 0.26 0.77 -1.40
C GLY A 85 0.99 0.84 -0.05
N MET A 86 0.40 1.48 0.97
CA MET A 86 0.97 1.54 2.32
C MET A 86 1.14 0.15 2.96
N LEU A 87 0.30 -0.83 2.58
CA LEU A 87 0.40 -2.20 3.09
C LEU A 87 1.64 -2.95 2.56
N SER A 88 2.41 -2.40 1.62
CA SER A 88 3.74 -2.95 1.28
C SER A 88 4.70 -2.94 2.47
N GLN A 89 4.52 -2.01 3.42
CA GLN A 89 5.39 -1.83 4.58
C GLN A 89 4.75 -2.27 5.90
N VAL A 90 3.46 -2.62 5.87
CA VAL A 90 2.68 -2.96 7.07
C VAL A 90 1.92 -4.26 6.85
N ARG A 91 2.16 -5.25 7.71
CA ARG A 91 1.40 -6.49 7.69
C ARG A 91 -0.02 -6.26 8.21
N CYS A 92 -1.01 -6.66 7.41
CA CYS A 92 -2.40 -6.75 7.80
C CYS A 92 -2.99 -8.03 7.21
N ASP A 93 -2.82 -9.16 7.90
CA ASP A 93 -3.40 -10.45 7.47
C ASP A 93 -4.92 -10.39 7.24
N PRO A 94 -5.73 -9.65 8.05
CA PRO A 94 -7.15 -9.47 7.77
C PRO A 94 -7.46 -8.71 6.46
N CYS A 95 -6.52 -7.89 5.96
CA CYS A 95 -6.69 -7.08 4.77
C CYS A 95 -6.34 -7.81 3.47
N VAL A 96 -5.66 -8.97 3.54
CA VAL A 96 -5.14 -9.69 2.38
C VAL A 96 -6.24 -10.06 1.38
N ALA A 97 -7.38 -10.55 1.87
CA ALA A 97 -8.51 -10.90 0.99
C ALA A 97 -8.99 -9.70 0.18
N ARG A 98 -9.08 -8.52 0.82
CA ARG A 98 -9.51 -7.29 0.14
C ARG A 98 -8.45 -6.77 -0.82
N LEU A 99 -7.17 -6.87 -0.48
CA LEU A 99 -6.07 -6.54 -1.40
C LEU A 99 -6.11 -7.40 -2.66
N ILE A 100 -6.33 -8.71 -2.53
CA ILE A 100 -6.45 -9.64 -3.67
C ILE A 100 -7.63 -9.24 -4.56
N GLU A 101 -8.77 -8.91 -3.96
CA GLU A 101 -9.95 -8.48 -4.72
C GLU A 101 -9.65 -7.19 -5.50
N LEU A 102 -9.14 -6.15 -4.83
CA LEU A 102 -8.74 -4.90 -5.48
C LEU A 102 -7.76 -5.13 -6.63
N ALA A 103 -6.73 -5.95 -6.41
CA ALA A 103 -5.71 -6.22 -7.41
C ALA A 103 -6.25 -6.92 -8.67
N ARG A 104 -7.38 -7.65 -8.55
CA ARG A 104 -8.01 -8.37 -9.66
C ARG A 104 -9.14 -7.61 -10.33
N THR A 105 -9.90 -6.82 -9.58
CA THR A 105 -11.22 -6.33 -10.04
C THR A 105 -11.43 -4.83 -9.95
N ASP A 106 -10.52 -4.05 -9.33
CA ASP A 106 -10.70 -2.60 -9.29
C ASP A 106 -10.64 -2.01 -10.71
N SER A 107 -11.56 -1.10 -11.02
CA SER A 107 -11.63 -0.47 -12.34
C SER A 107 -10.40 0.38 -12.65
N SER A 108 -9.71 0.87 -11.62
CA SER A 108 -8.55 1.74 -11.78
C SER A 108 -7.24 0.93 -11.85
N PRO A 109 -6.47 0.99 -12.95
CA PRO A 109 -5.16 0.33 -13.03
C PRO A 109 -4.18 0.86 -11.98
N PHE A 110 -4.36 2.11 -11.52
CA PHE A 110 -3.61 2.66 -10.39
C PHE A 110 -3.87 1.87 -9.10
N VAL A 111 -5.14 1.63 -8.77
CA VAL A 111 -5.51 0.87 -7.56
C VAL A 111 -5.06 -0.57 -7.67
N ARG A 112 -5.23 -1.22 -8.82
CA ARG A 112 -4.76 -2.60 -9.03
C ARG A 112 -3.25 -2.72 -8.83
N GLY A 113 -2.47 -1.78 -9.38
CA GLY A 113 -1.02 -1.75 -9.19
C GLY A 113 -0.61 -1.49 -7.74
N CYS A 114 -1.24 -0.54 -7.05
CA CYS A 114 -0.96 -0.32 -5.63
C CYS A 114 -1.36 -1.52 -4.76
N ALA A 115 -2.43 -2.24 -5.09
CA ALA A 115 -2.83 -3.47 -4.40
C ALA A 115 -1.82 -4.59 -4.64
N ALA A 116 -1.29 -4.74 -5.85
CA ALA A 116 -0.16 -5.64 -6.12
C ALA A 116 1.07 -5.28 -5.28
N SER A 117 1.46 -4.01 -5.20
CA SER A 117 2.53 -3.58 -4.29
C SER A 117 2.22 -3.88 -2.82
N GLY A 118 0.97 -3.67 -2.39
CA GLY A 118 0.49 -3.97 -1.05
C GLY A 118 0.65 -5.45 -0.68
N LEU A 119 0.32 -6.35 -1.61
CA LEU A 119 0.50 -7.80 -1.46
C LEU A 119 1.97 -8.20 -1.26
N GLY A 120 2.92 -7.46 -1.83
CA GLY A 120 4.36 -7.67 -1.60
C GLY A 120 4.79 -7.54 -0.13
N GLY A 121 4.04 -6.81 0.69
CA GLY A 121 4.29 -6.70 2.14
C GLY A 121 3.64 -7.80 2.99
N GLN A 122 2.83 -8.68 2.39
CA GLN A 122 1.97 -9.62 3.13
C GLN A 122 2.55 -11.03 3.18
N ASN A 123 1.74 -12.01 3.61
CA ASN A 123 2.15 -13.42 3.62
C ASN A 123 2.46 -13.91 2.19
N PRO A 124 3.70 -14.40 1.92
CA PRO A 124 4.10 -14.89 0.60
C PRO A 124 3.21 -16.01 0.04
N VAL A 125 2.77 -16.94 0.88
CA VAL A 125 1.97 -18.11 0.48
C VAL A 125 0.64 -17.70 -0.16
N LYS A 126 0.04 -16.62 0.34
CA LYS A 126 -1.21 -16.07 -0.21
C LYS A 126 -0.99 -15.09 -1.36
N SER A 127 0.15 -14.42 -1.40
CA SER A 127 0.38 -13.26 -2.26
C SER A 127 1.04 -13.65 -3.58
N ILE A 128 2.05 -14.53 -3.57
CA ILE A 128 2.83 -14.90 -4.76
C ILE A 128 1.95 -15.42 -5.91
N PRO A 129 0.99 -16.34 -5.69
CA PRO A 129 0.14 -16.82 -6.78
C PRO A 129 -0.62 -15.69 -7.49
N VAL A 130 -1.11 -14.71 -6.73
CA VAL A 130 -1.86 -13.56 -7.25
C VAL A 130 -0.92 -12.58 -7.97
N LEU A 131 0.27 -12.35 -7.42
CA LEU A 131 1.27 -11.49 -8.05
C LEU A 131 1.74 -12.04 -9.39
N ILE A 132 1.94 -13.36 -9.52
CA ILE A 132 2.27 -14.01 -10.80
C ILE A 132 1.11 -13.89 -11.79
N GLU A 133 -0.14 -14.09 -11.34
CA GLU A 133 -1.32 -13.90 -12.19
C GLU A 133 -1.39 -12.47 -12.76
N ILE A 134 -1.15 -11.44 -11.93
CA ILE A 134 -1.16 -10.04 -12.36
C ILE A 134 0.02 -9.74 -13.30
N LEU A 135 1.21 -10.27 -12.97
CA LEU A 135 2.41 -10.15 -13.80
C LEU A 135 2.16 -10.60 -15.24
N ASP A 136 1.45 -11.72 -15.41
CA ASP A 136 1.23 -12.36 -16.70
C ASP A 136 0.05 -11.75 -17.50
N ASN A 137 -0.89 -11.07 -16.85
CA ASN A 137 -2.18 -10.72 -17.46
C ASN A 137 -2.59 -9.24 -17.42
N ASP A 138 -1.99 -8.40 -16.57
CA ASP A 138 -2.47 -7.02 -16.36
C ASP A 138 -1.39 -5.97 -16.70
N HIS A 139 -1.41 -5.54 -17.95
CA HIS A 139 -0.48 -4.57 -18.52
C HIS A 139 -1.11 -3.19 -18.76
N GLU A 140 -2.30 -2.93 -18.22
CA GLU A 140 -2.96 -1.64 -18.38
C GLU A 140 -2.16 -0.54 -17.66
N ALA A 141 -1.75 0.49 -18.40
CA ALA A 141 -1.02 1.60 -17.82
C ALA A 141 -1.98 2.60 -17.16
N CYS A 142 -1.67 3.01 -15.94
CA CYS A 142 -2.31 4.18 -15.33
C CYS A 142 -1.70 5.48 -15.85
N ASP A 143 -2.26 6.63 -15.45
CA ASP A 143 -1.82 7.96 -15.90
C ASP A 143 -0.33 8.25 -15.67
N SER A 144 0.28 7.60 -14.67
CA SER A 144 1.72 7.73 -14.39
C SER A 144 2.61 6.82 -15.24
N GLY A 145 2.04 6.06 -16.19
CA GLY A 145 2.73 5.06 -17.00
C GLY A 145 3.12 3.78 -16.26
N ARG A 146 2.65 3.59 -15.02
CA ARG A 146 2.88 2.34 -14.26
C ARG A 146 1.80 1.32 -14.61
N THR A 147 2.16 0.05 -14.62
CA THR A 147 1.22 -1.06 -14.84
C THR A 147 1.11 -1.94 -13.60
N PRO A 148 -0.03 -2.62 -13.37
CA PRO A 148 -0.16 -3.61 -12.31
C PRO A 148 0.87 -4.73 -12.40
N SER A 149 1.15 -5.23 -13.60
CA SER A 149 2.25 -6.19 -13.85
C SER A 149 3.63 -5.68 -13.43
N GLY A 150 3.96 -4.41 -13.69
CA GLY A 150 5.22 -3.81 -13.25
C GLY A 150 5.29 -3.70 -11.73
N CYS A 151 4.19 -3.29 -11.08
CA CYS A 151 4.07 -3.29 -9.63
C CYS A 151 4.19 -4.69 -9.03
N ALA A 152 3.60 -5.71 -9.65
CA ALA A 152 3.70 -7.10 -9.23
C ALA A 152 5.12 -7.64 -9.37
N ALA A 153 5.82 -7.32 -10.46
CA ALA A 153 7.22 -7.68 -10.64
C ALA A 153 8.09 -7.12 -9.51
N THR A 154 7.93 -5.82 -9.19
CA THR A 154 8.64 -5.19 -8.07
C THR A 154 8.26 -5.82 -6.74
N ALA A 155 6.98 -6.13 -6.50
CA ALA A 155 6.54 -6.78 -5.27
C ALA A 155 7.17 -8.16 -5.07
N LEU A 156 7.27 -8.98 -6.13
CA LEU A 156 7.93 -10.28 -6.10
C LEU A 156 9.43 -10.15 -5.82
N ASP A 157 10.10 -9.21 -6.50
CA ASP A 157 11.52 -8.91 -6.30
C ASP A 157 11.81 -8.46 -4.86
N GLU A 158 10.95 -7.61 -4.29
CA GLU A 158 11.04 -7.18 -2.91
C GLU A 158 10.78 -8.31 -1.91
N MET A 159 9.77 -9.17 -2.17
CA MET A 159 9.45 -10.32 -1.32
C MET A 159 10.59 -11.33 -1.22
N MET A 160 11.28 -11.57 -2.33
CA MET A 160 12.41 -12.49 -2.39
C MET A 160 13.74 -11.84 -1.98
N GLU A 161 13.73 -10.52 -1.74
CA GLU A 161 14.91 -9.71 -1.48
C GLU A 161 15.97 -9.79 -2.60
N THR A 162 15.51 -9.85 -3.85
CA THR A 162 16.37 -9.93 -5.03
C THR A 162 16.56 -8.56 -5.70
N GLU A 163 17.33 -8.50 -6.80
CA GLU A 163 17.67 -7.27 -7.53
C GLU A 163 17.29 -7.34 -9.03
N TRP A 164 16.21 -8.05 -9.37
CA TRP A 164 15.82 -8.32 -10.75
C TRP A 164 15.17 -7.10 -11.41
N THR A 165 14.36 -6.36 -10.66
CA THR A 165 13.67 -5.16 -11.11
C THR A 165 14.44 -3.90 -10.74
N GLN A 166 15.13 -3.91 -9.60
CA GLN A 166 15.86 -2.76 -9.07
C GLN A 166 17.25 -3.18 -8.58
N LYS A 167 18.31 -2.55 -9.11
CA LYS A 167 19.66 -2.67 -8.53
C LYS A 167 19.73 -1.79 -7.29
N ARG A 168 20.20 -2.37 -6.17
CA ARG A 168 20.49 -1.60 -4.96
C ARG A 168 21.92 -1.09 -5.08
N PHE A 169 22.06 0.23 -5.04
CA PHE A 169 23.37 0.88 -5.06
C PHE A 169 23.83 1.18 -3.64
N ASP A 170 25.16 1.24 -3.45
CA ASP A 170 25.75 1.72 -2.22
C ASP A 170 25.20 3.12 -1.91
N ALA A 171 24.73 3.32 -0.66
CA ALA A 171 23.88 4.42 -0.17
C ALA A 171 22.35 4.17 -0.14
N GLY A 172 21.88 2.96 -0.46
CA GLY A 172 20.47 2.59 -0.34
C GLY A 172 19.58 3.17 -1.45
N LEU A 173 20.20 3.70 -2.50
CA LEU A 173 19.52 4.14 -3.71
C LEU A 173 19.09 2.91 -4.53
N ARG A 174 17.89 2.97 -5.11
CA ARG A 174 17.38 1.94 -6.02
C ARG A 174 17.25 2.54 -7.42
N GLY A 175 17.82 1.88 -8.41
CA GLY A 175 17.64 2.25 -9.82
C GLY A 175 17.09 1.06 -10.60
N LEU A 176 16.33 1.36 -11.66
CA LEU A 176 15.84 0.34 -12.58
C LEU A 176 17.01 -0.50 -13.09
N ASN A 177 16.83 -1.81 -13.18
CA ASN A 177 17.84 -2.68 -13.74
C ASN A 177 18.08 -2.29 -15.22
N PRO A 178 19.29 -1.82 -15.59
CA PRO A 178 19.57 -1.35 -16.95
C PRO A 178 19.52 -2.49 -17.99
N ASP A 179 19.68 -3.73 -17.53
CA ASP A 179 19.68 -4.93 -18.36
C ASP A 179 18.24 -5.41 -18.68
N GLY A 180 17.22 -4.72 -18.15
CA GLY A 180 15.83 -5.15 -18.19
C GLY A 180 15.52 -6.23 -17.14
N THR A 181 14.24 -6.52 -16.95
CA THR A 181 13.80 -7.59 -16.05
C THR A 181 13.43 -8.82 -16.87
N ASP A 182 14.13 -9.93 -16.66
CA ASP A 182 13.71 -11.24 -17.15
C ASP A 182 12.52 -11.73 -16.33
N LEU A 183 11.32 -11.49 -16.86
CA LEU A 183 10.06 -11.83 -16.20
C LEU A 183 9.88 -13.35 -16.07
N THR A 184 10.42 -14.14 -17.01
CA THR A 184 10.33 -15.60 -16.98
C THR A 184 11.08 -16.15 -15.78
N ALA A 185 12.34 -15.74 -15.62
CA ALA A 185 13.12 -16.25 -14.51
C ALA A 185 12.75 -15.60 -13.16
N LEU A 186 12.20 -14.37 -13.13
CA LEU A 186 11.55 -13.82 -11.93
C LEU A 186 10.38 -14.71 -11.47
N ARG A 187 9.54 -15.16 -12.41
CA ARG A 187 8.40 -16.04 -12.14
C ARG A 187 8.85 -17.39 -11.60
N GLU A 188 9.85 -18.01 -12.21
CA GLU A 188 10.40 -19.29 -11.76
C GLU A 188 10.96 -19.20 -10.32
N GLN A 189 11.74 -18.16 -10.03
CA GLN A 189 12.26 -17.92 -8.69
C GLN A 189 11.13 -17.69 -7.67
N SER A 190 10.09 -16.95 -8.06
CA SER A 190 8.92 -16.71 -7.21
C SER A 190 8.22 -18.01 -6.81
N LEU A 191 8.11 -18.98 -7.75
CA LEU A 191 7.52 -20.30 -7.48
C LEU A 191 8.41 -21.16 -6.57
N LEU A 192 9.74 -21.11 -6.77
CA LEU A 192 10.69 -21.80 -5.88
C LEU A 192 10.61 -21.26 -4.46
N PHE A 193 10.61 -19.93 -4.31
CA PHE A 193 10.48 -19.26 -3.03
C PHE A 193 9.15 -19.60 -2.33
N LEU A 194 8.04 -19.63 -3.09
CA LEU A 194 6.73 -20.08 -2.59
C LEU A 194 6.79 -21.50 -2.01
N GLY A 195 7.44 -22.44 -2.70
CA GLY A 195 7.62 -23.81 -2.22
C GLY A 195 8.36 -23.88 -0.89
N HIS A 196 9.41 -23.06 -0.71
CA HIS A 196 10.11 -22.95 0.57
C HIS A 196 9.26 -22.33 1.68
N CYS A 197 8.41 -21.36 1.38
CA CYS A 197 7.48 -20.78 2.35
C CYS A 197 6.44 -21.79 2.81
N GLN A 198 5.85 -22.58 1.90
CA GLN A 198 4.84 -23.59 2.23
C GLN A 198 5.39 -24.68 3.14
N GLN A 199 6.58 -25.21 2.85
CA GLN A 199 7.23 -26.22 3.70
C GLN A 199 7.50 -25.73 5.12
N ARG A 200 7.75 -24.42 5.32
CA ARG A 200 7.95 -23.82 6.65
C ARG A 200 6.66 -23.65 7.43
N ASP A 201 5.53 -23.48 6.77
CA ASP A 201 4.22 -23.33 7.40
C ASP A 201 3.61 -24.69 7.78
N GLU A 202 3.89 -25.76 7.03
CA GLU A 202 3.45 -27.14 7.35
C GLU A 202 4.21 -27.77 8.52
N GLY A 203 5.41 -27.27 8.84
CA GLY A 203 6.25 -27.77 9.94
C GLY A 203 5.99 -27.12 11.30
N LYS A 204 4.95 -26.28 11.43
CA LYS A 204 4.56 -25.58 12.66
C LYS A 204 3.22 -26.09 13.19
#